data_AF-A0A8J8J6L0-F1
#
_entry.id   AF-A0A8J8J6L0-F1
#
_cell.length_a   1.000
_cell.length_b   1.000
_cell.length_c   1.000
_cell.angle_alpha   90.00
_cell.angle_beta   90.00
_cell.angle_gamma   90.00
#
_symmetry.space_group_name_H-M   'P 1'
#
loop_
_entity.id
_entity.type
_entity.pdbx_description
1 polymer ?
#
loop_
_entity_poly.entity_id
_entity_poly.type
_entity_poly.pdbx_seq_one_letter_code
_entity_poly.pdbx_strand_id
1 'polypeptide(L)'
;YGFIVIDSIKLKLDREFLRDSFKFSLGNYVASMFNVAPNYLMPTIVLSTLEKSEAAYFYIAFSIGSLILIVPNAINTSFFVEGSHGIKDLKQSLKKALVFSYIYLTFATVFVWFFGGFLLRSFGEEYVKGLGLLKLMILGSFFGVFVNFLIMLL
;
A
#
# COMPACT_ATOMS: atom_id res chain seq x y z
N TYR A 1 12.87 -4.35 35.82
CA TYR A 1 12.04 -5.49 35.39
C TYR A 1 10.64 -5.31 35.97
N GLY A 2 9.77 -4.57 35.27
CA GLY A 2 8.39 -4.37 35.69
C GLY A 2 7.48 -5.30 34.91
N PHE A 3 7.06 -6.40 35.52
CA PHE A 3 5.97 -7.22 34.99
C PHE A 3 4.68 -6.43 35.17
N ILE A 4 4.14 -5.88 34.08
CA ILE A 4 2.75 -5.45 34.03
C ILE A 4 1.92 -6.72 33.84
N VAL A 5 1.46 -7.28 34.96
CA VAL A 5 0.41 -8.31 34.95
C VAL A 5 -0.87 -7.61 34.47
N ILE A 6 -1.26 -7.86 33.22
CA ILE A 6 -2.55 -7.42 32.67
C ILE A 6 -3.61 -8.32 33.28
N ASP A 7 -3.99 -8.01 34.52
CA ASP A 7 -5.03 -8.72 35.23
C ASP A 7 -6.41 -8.24 34.73
N SER A 8 -7.23 -9.19 34.28
CA SER A 8 -8.65 -9.07 33.95
C SER A 8 -9.08 -8.34 32.66
N ILE A 9 -8.73 -8.88 31.49
CA ILE A 9 -9.58 -8.67 30.30
C ILE A 9 -10.90 -9.43 30.55
N LYS A 10 -11.90 -8.75 31.11
CA LYS A 10 -13.27 -9.28 31.14
C LYS A 10 -13.80 -9.27 29.71
N LEU A 11 -13.82 -10.43 29.06
CA LEU A 11 -14.45 -10.66 27.77
C LEU A 11 -15.97 -10.39 27.88
N LYS A 12 -16.36 -9.13 27.77
CA LYS A 12 -17.75 -8.72 27.56
C LYS A 12 -17.90 -8.33 26.10
N LEU A 13 -18.73 -9.07 25.39
CA LEU A 13 -19.02 -8.82 23.98
C LEU A 13 -20.01 -7.65 23.90
N ASP A 14 -19.54 -6.48 23.46
CA ASP A 14 -20.41 -5.33 23.21
C ASP A 14 -21.13 -5.51 21.88
N ARG A 15 -22.34 -6.06 21.95
CA ARG A 15 -23.17 -6.33 20.76
C ARG A 15 -23.64 -5.06 20.06
N GLU A 16 -23.77 -3.96 20.79
CA GLU A 16 -24.21 -2.67 20.24
C GLU A 16 -23.07 -2.08 19.40
N PHE A 17 -21.86 -2.00 19.97
CA PHE A 17 -20.66 -1.58 19.24
C PHE A 17 -20.38 -2.45 18.00
N LEU A 18 -20.51 -3.77 18.13
CA LEU A 18 -20.33 -4.68 17.00
C LEU A 18 -21.33 -4.41 15.88
N ARG A 19 -22.62 -4.22 16.21
CA ARG A 19 -23.65 -3.93 15.22
C ARG A 19 -23.38 -2.60 14.51
N ASP A 20 -23.01 -1.57 15.26
CA ASP A 20 -22.82 -0.23 14.74
C ASP A 20 -21.55 -0.13 13.88
N SER A 21 -20.50 -0.86 14.24
CA SER A 21 -19.24 -0.90 13.48
C SER A 21 -19.27 -1.91 12.31
N PHE A 22 -20.20 -2.88 12.31
CA PHE A 22 -20.18 -3.99 11.35
C PHE A 22 -20.24 -3.53 9.89
N LYS A 23 -21.13 -2.60 9.57
CA LYS A 23 -21.31 -2.12 8.19
C LYS A 23 -20.07 -1.41 7.67
N PHE A 24 -19.46 -0.56 8.51
CA PHE A 24 -18.22 0.14 8.21
C PHE A 24 -17.06 -0.84 8.01
N SER A 25 -16.87 -1.76 8.95
CA SER A 25 -15.79 -2.76 8.91
C SER A 25 -15.93 -3.71 7.71
N LEU A 26 -17.14 -4.18 7.41
CA LEU A 26 -17.39 -5.07 6.28
C LEU A 26 -17.10 -4.36 4.95
N GLY A 27 -17.57 -3.11 4.80
CA GLY A 27 -17.29 -2.30 3.61
C GLY A 27 -15.79 -2.10 3.39
N ASN A 28 -15.07 -1.72 4.46
CA ASN A 28 -13.62 -1.58 4.46
C ASN A 28 -12.91 -2.89 4.08
N TYR A 29 -13.35 -4.01 4.64
CA TYR A 29 -12.74 -5.31 4.39
C TYR A 29 -12.88 -5.72 2.92
N VAL A 30 -14.10 -5.59 2.36
CA VAL A 30 -14.36 -5.90 0.95
C VAL A 30 -13.55 -4.98 0.04
N ALA A 31 -13.57 -3.66 0.28
CA ALA A 31 -12.79 -2.70 -0.49
C ALA A 31 -11.28 -3.01 -0.44
N SER A 32 -10.77 -3.37 0.74
CA SER A 32 -9.36 -3.75 0.94
C SER A 32 -9.01 -5.03 0.19
N MET A 33 -9.89 -6.04 0.17
CA MET A 33 -9.67 -7.27 -0.60
C MET A 33 -9.53 -6.97 -2.10
N PHE A 34 -10.42 -6.16 -2.67
CA PHE A 34 -10.32 -5.76 -4.07
C PHE A 34 -9.08 -4.91 -4.36
N ASN A 35 -8.67 -4.07 -3.41
CA ASN A 35 -7.47 -3.25 -3.54
C ASN A 35 -6.19 -4.10 -3.61
N VAL A 36 -6.08 -5.15 -2.79
CA VAL A 36 -4.87 -6.00 -2.77
C VAL A 36 -4.93 -7.15 -3.79
N ALA A 37 -6.10 -7.54 -4.28
CA ALA A 37 -6.27 -8.66 -5.19
C ALA A 37 -5.35 -8.59 -6.43
N PRO A 38 -5.19 -7.46 -7.13
CA PRO A 38 -4.27 -7.36 -8.26
C PRO A 38 -2.82 -7.72 -7.91
N ASN A 39 -2.36 -7.35 -6.70
CA ASN A 39 -0.98 -7.65 -6.28
C ASN A 39 -0.70 -9.14 -6.15
N TYR A 40 -1.72 -9.94 -5.84
CA TYR A 40 -1.61 -11.40 -5.74
C TYR A 40 -1.95 -12.12 -7.05
N LEU A 41 -2.94 -11.62 -7.79
CA LEU A 41 -3.43 -12.27 -9.00
C LEU A 41 -2.56 -11.97 -10.22
N MET A 42 -2.08 -10.73 -10.39
CA MET A 42 -1.34 -10.33 -11.59
C MET A 42 -0.08 -11.16 -11.83
N PRO A 43 0.79 -11.41 -10.84
CA PRO A 43 1.96 -12.27 -11.04
C PRO A 43 1.60 -13.66 -11.56
N THR A 44 0.53 -14.26 -11.02
CA THR A 44 0.06 -15.60 -11.41
C THR A 44 -0.52 -15.61 -12.82
N ILE A 45 -1.35 -14.61 -13.15
CA ILE A 45 -1.93 -14.45 -14.48
C ILE A 45 -0.81 -14.29 -15.52
N VAL A 46 0.14 -13.38 -15.27
CA VAL A 46 1.26 -13.14 -16.18
C VAL A 46 2.12 -14.38 -16.35
N LEU A 47 2.42 -15.10 -15.27
CA LEU A 47 3.18 -16.35 -15.33
C LEU A 47 2.48 -17.44 -16.17
N SER A 48 1.14 -17.49 -16.13
CA SER A 48 0.36 -18.46 -16.91
C SER A 48 0.14 -18.08 -18.38
N THR A 49 0.31 -16.80 -18.73
CA THR A 49 -0.06 -16.26 -20.05
C THR A 49 1.15 -15.90 -20.91
N LEU A 50 2.27 -15.52 -20.30
CA LEU A 50 3.48 -15.12 -21.01
C LEU A 50 4.56 -16.21 -20.95
N GLU A 51 5.56 -16.07 -21.80
CA GLU A 51 6.78 -16.87 -21.73
C GLU A 51 7.53 -16.64 -20.40
N LYS A 52 8.31 -17.64 -19.98
CA LYS A 52 9.01 -17.62 -18.68
C LYS A 52 9.92 -16.41 -18.49
N SER A 53 10.60 -15.96 -19.54
CA SER A 53 11.49 -14.79 -19.53
C SER A 53 10.70 -13.51 -19.28
N GLU A 54 9.63 -13.28 -20.04
CA GLU A 54 8.76 -12.10 -19.91
C GLU A 54 8.05 -12.07 -18.54
N ALA A 55 7.59 -13.22 -18.05
CA ALA A 55 7.02 -13.34 -16.73
C ALA A 55 8.02 -13.00 -15.61
N ALA A 56 9.30 -13.38 -15.78
CA ALA A 56 10.35 -13.02 -14.83
C ALA A 56 10.63 -11.50 -14.83
N TYR A 57 10.71 -10.88 -16.01
CA TYR A 57 10.89 -9.42 -16.11
C TYR A 57 9.72 -8.67 -15.47
N PHE A 58 8.49 -9.12 -15.73
CA PHE A 58 7.30 -8.59 -15.07
C PHE A 58 7.43 -8.74 -13.56
N TYR A 59 7.73 -9.95 -13.06
CA TYR A 59 7.74 -10.23 -11.63
C TYR A 59 8.73 -9.34 -10.85
N ILE A 60 9.95 -9.15 -11.35
CA ILE A 60 10.95 -8.31 -10.69
C ILE A 60 10.54 -6.84 -10.73
N ALA A 61 10.14 -6.32 -11.90
CA ALA A 61 9.68 -4.93 -12.01
C ALA A 61 8.41 -4.69 -11.16
N PHE A 62 7.51 -5.66 -11.11
CA PHE A 62 6.30 -5.63 -10.31
C PHE A 62 6.58 -5.62 -8.82
N SER A 63 7.48 -6.49 -8.37
CA SER A 63 7.91 -6.58 -6.98
C SER A 63 8.56 -5.26 -6.53
N ILE A 64 9.53 -4.74 -7.29
CA ILE A 64 10.17 -3.45 -6.98
C ILE A 64 9.13 -2.32 -6.97
N GLY A 65 8.24 -2.30 -7.97
CA GLY A 65 7.18 -1.30 -8.07
C GLY A 65 6.25 -1.31 -6.84
N SER A 66 5.91 -2.50 -6.33
CA SER A 66 5.04 -2.64 -5.16
C SER A 66 5.65 -2.07 -3.87
N LEU A 67 6.98 -2.11 -3.74
CA LEU A 67 7.69 -1.58 -2.57
C LEU A 67 7.53 -0.07 -2.41
N ILE A 68 7.29 0.64 -3.52
CA ILE A 68 7.11 2.10 -3.50
C ILE A 68 5.96 2.49 -2.57
N LEU A 69 4.88 1.72 -2.53
CA LEU A 69 3.70 2.03 -1.74
C LEU A 69 3.85 1.76 -0.23
N ILE A 70 4.96 1.18 0.23
CA ILE A 70 5.19 0.90 1.67
C ILE A 70 5.12 2.18 2.50
N VAL A 71 5.84 3.23 2.09
CA VAL A 71 5.90 4.49 2.86
C VAL A 71 4.54 5.21 2.89
N PRO A 72 3.83 5.43 1.76
CA PRO A 72 2.49 5.99 1.79
C PRO A 72 1.51 5.17 2.64
N ASN A 73 1.59 3.84 2.59
CA ASN A 73 0.72 2.99 3.40
C ASN A 73 0.99 3.16 4.90
N ALA A 74 2.26 3.24 5.31
CA ALA A 74 2.62 3.50 6.70
C ALA A 74 2.10 4.87 7.19
N ILE A 75 2.21 5.90 6.34
CA ILE A 75 1.65 7.24 6.63
C ILE A 75 0.12 7.16 6.77
N ASN A 76 -0.57 6.45 5.87
CA ASN A 76 -2.01 6.25 5.93
C ASN A 76 -2.44 5.52 7.22
N THR A 77 -1.72 4.47 7.62
CA THR A 77 -1.97 3.76 8.88
C THR A 77 -1.76 4.65 10.10
N SER A 78 -0.69 5.46 10.15
CA SER A 78 -0.49 6.42 11.24
C SER A 78 -1.64 7.43 11.32
N PHE A 79 -2.03 8.00 10.19
CA PHE A 79 -3.15 8.92 10.09
C PHE A 79 -4.46 8.28 10.57
N PHE A 80 -4.74 7.03 10.20
CA PHE A 80 -5.92 6.29 10.67
C PHE A 80 -5.96 6.14 12.20
N VAL A 81 -4.82 5.75 12.80
CA VAL A 81 -4.70 5.55 14.25
C VAL A 81 -4.88 6.87 14.99
N GLU A 82 -4.22 7.94 14.53
CA GLU A 82 -4.36 9.26 15.13
C GLU A 82 -5.77 9.83 14.95
N GLY A 83 -6.40 9.59 13.79
CA GLY A 83 -7.79 9.94 13.52
C GLY A 83 -8.77 9.27 14.48
N SER A 84 -8.53 8.00 14.81
CA SER A 84 -9.37 7.21 15.72
C SER A 84 -9.28 7.69 17.19
N HIS A 85 -8.20 8.35 17.59
CA HIS A 85 -8.03 8.91 18.94
C HIS A 85 -8.56 10.35 19.10
N GLY A 86 -9.22 10.91 18.09
CA GLY A 86 -9.83 12.24 18.17
C GLY A 86 -8.84 13.36 17.89
N ILE A 87 -8.22 13.34 16.70
CA ILE A 87 -7.42 14.47 16.21
C ILE A 87 -8.24 15.77 16.19
N LYS A 88 -7.65 16.88 16.69
CA LYS A 88 -8.29 18.21 16.74
C LYS A 88 -8.66 18.77 15.36
N ASP A 89 -7.82 18.52 14.35
CA ASP A 89 -8.03 18.99 12.97
C ASP A 89 -7.76 17.86 11.96
N LEU A 90 -8.81 17.09 11.66
CA LEU A 90 -8.74 15.93 10.78
C LEU A 90 -8.37 16.34 9.35
N LYS A 91 -8.90 17.47 8.86
CA LYS A 91 -8.65 17.93 7.49
C LYS A 91 -7.20 18.35 7.30
N GLN A 92 -6.63 19.08 8.25
CA GLN A 92 -5.23 19.47 8.18
C GLN A 92 -4.30 18.26 8.27
N SER A 93 -4.63 17.29 9.12
CA SER A 93 -3.82 16.07 9.29
C SER A 93 -3.87 15.19 8.04
N LEU A 94 -5.05 15.02 7.44
CA LEU A 94 -5.22 14.35 6.14
C LEU A 94 -4.40 15.04 5.06
N LYS A 95 -4.47 16.37 4.97
CA LYS A 95 -3.69 17.15 3.99
C LYS A 95 -2.18 16.92 4.17
N LYS A 96 -1.67 16.93 5.40
CA LYS A 96 -0.26 16.66 5.70
C LYS A 96 0.13 15.24 5.27
N ALA A 97 -0.67 14.24 5.64
CA ALA A 97 -0.44 12.84 5.28
C ALA A 97 -0.37 12.63 3.75
N LEU A 98 -1.31 13.23 3.01
CA LEU A 98 -1.31 13.21 1.54
C LEU A 98 -0.10 13.92 0.95
N VAL A 99 0.22 15.13 1.44
CA VAL A 99 1.37 15.91 0.96
C VAL A 99 2.68 15.14 1.16
N PHE A 100 2.91 14.56 2.34
CA PHE A 100 4.11 13.76 2.59
C PHE A 100 4.15 12.50 1.71
N SER A 101 3.01 11.83 1.51
CA SER A 101 2.93 10.67 0.63
C SER A 101 3.29 11.02 -0.82
N TYR A 102 2.77 12.13 -1.33
CA TYR A 102 3.05 12.58 -2.70
C TYR A 102 4.47 13.13 -2.87
N ILE A 103 5.02 13.84 -1.88
CA ILE A 103 6.42 14.27 -1.88
C ILE A 103 7.33 13.05 -1.99
N TYR A 104 7.11 12.04 -1.14
CA TYR A 104 7.85 10.79 -1.21
C TYR A 104 7.72 10.12 -2.58
N LEU A 105 6.49 10.03 -3.14
CA LEU A 105 6.29 9.45 -4.47
C LEU A 105 7.03 10.21 -5.57
N THR A 106 7.06 11.54 -5.50
CA THR A 106 7.83 12.37 -6.45
C THR A 106 9.32 12.04 -6.35
N PHE A 107 9.89 11.95 -5.14
CA PHE A 107 11.29 11.56 -4.96
C PHE A 107 11.57 10.14 -5.49
N ALA A 108 10.70 9.18 -5.16
CA ALA A 108 10.80 7.82 -5.68
C ALA A 108 10.72 7.79 -7.22
N THR A 109 9.87 8.63 -7.82
CA THR A 109 9.69 8.73 -9.28
C THR A 109 10.96 9.21 -9.94
N VAL A 110 11.52 10.30 -9.43
CA VAL A 110 12.81 10.83 -9.89
C VAL A 110 13.89 9.75 -9.77
N PHE A 111 13.97 9.08 -8.62
CA PHE A 111 14.95 8.02 -8.39
C PHE A 111 14.81 6.87 -9.40
N VAL A 112 13.60 6.34 -9.62
CA VAL A 112 13.36 5.27 -10.60
C VAL A 112 13.67 5.73 -12.03
N TRP A 113 13.41 6.99 -12.37
CA TRP A 113 13.69 7.50 -13.72
C TRP A 113 15.17 7.48 -14.07
N PHE A 114 16.03 7.81 -13.09
CA PHE A 114 17.47 7.86 -13.28
C PHE A 114 18.19 6.55 -12.94
N PHE A 115 17.71 5.82 -11.92
CA PHE A 115 18.39 4.64 -11.36
C PHE A 115 17.62 3.32 -11.54
N GLY A 116 16.37 3.34 -12.05
CA GLY A 116 15.55 2.14 -12.20
C GLY A 116 16.17 1.07 -13.09
N GLY A 117 16.88 1.46 -14.15
CA GLY A 117 17.62 0.51 -15.00
C GLY A 117 18.75 -0.17 -14.24
N PHE A 118 19.49 0.57 -13.40
CA PHE A 118 20.55 0.02 -12.57
C PHE A 118 20.01 -0.94 -11.50
N LEU A 119 18.88 -0.59 -10.86
CA LEU A 119 18.19 -1.49 -9.94
C LEU A 119 17.83 -2.81 -10.61
N LEU A 120 17.26 -2.76 -11.82
CA LEU A 120 16.87 -3.97 -12.55
C LEU A 120 18.07 -4.81 -13.00
N ARG A 121 19.17 -4.17 -13.44
CA ARG A 121 20.42 -4.88 -13.79
C ARG A 121 21.01 -5.71 -12.66
N SER A 122 20.74 -5.35 -11.41
CA SER A 122 21.21 -6.12 -10.24
C SER A 122 20.64 -7.55 -10.20
N PHE A 123 19.54 -7.80 -10.92
CA PHE A 123 18.93 -9.11 -11.10
C PHE A 123 19.37 -9.81 -12.40
N GLY A 124 20.10 -9.11 -13.27
CA GLY A 124 20.59 -9.56 -14.58
C GLY A 124 20.34 -8.52 -15.68
N GLU A 125 21.18 -8.49 -16.71
CA GLU A 125 21.12 -7.48 -17.78
C GLU A 125 19.76 -7.47 -18.52
N GLU A 126 19.15 -8.64 -18.70
CA GLU A 126 17.88 -8.76 -19.43
C GLU A 126 16.69 -8.15 -18.67
N TYR A 127 16.77 -8.03 -17.34
CA TYR A 127 15.69 -7.47 -16.52
C TYR A 127 15.44 -5.98 -16.76
N VAL A 128 16.36 -5.27 -17.42
CA VAL A 128 16.15 -3.88 -17.87
C VAL A 128 14.93 -3.77 -18.80
N LYS A 129 14.53 -4.85 -19.48
CA LYS A 129 13.28 -4.90 -20.26
C LYS A 129 12.03 -4.57 -19.42
N GLY A 130 12.06 -4.87 -18.12
CA GLY A 130 11.00 -4.52 -17.17
C GLY A 130 10.94 -3.04 -16.77
N LEU A 131 11.88 -2.19 -17.22
CA LEU A 131 11.95 -0.78 -16.81
C LEU A 131 10.70 0.02 -17.22
N GLY A 132 10.13 -0.29 -18.38
CA GLY A 132 8.88 0.34 -18.82
C GLY A 132 7.74 0.08 -17.84
N LEU A 133 7.59 -1.18 -17.40
CA LEU A 133 6.59 -1.56 -16.40
C LEU A 133 6.84 -0.88 -15.06
N LEU A 134 8.10 -0.86 -14.58
CA LEU A 134 8.44 -0.19 -13.32
C LEU A 134 8.06 1.30 -13.35
N LYS A 135 8.30 1.98 -14.47
CA LYS A 135 7.88 3.38 -14.68
C LYS A 135 6.35 3.53 -14.70
N LEU A 136 5.63 2.61 -15.32
CA LEU A 136 4.16 2.62 -15.30
C LEU A 136 3.61 2.42 -13.88
N MET A 137 4.22 1.52 -13.11
CA MET A 137 3.79 1.26 -11.73
C MET A 137 3.99 2.44 -10.81
N ILE A 138 5.13 3.13 -10.91
CA ILE A 138 5.37 4.30 -10.07
C ILE A 138 4.43 5.46 -10.43
N LEU A 139 4.08 5.64 -11.72
CA LEU A 139 3.06 6.60 -12.12
C LEU A 139 1.67 6.19 -11.60
N GLY A 140 1.30 4.91 -11.74
CA GLY A 140 0.04 4.38 -11.21
C GLY A 140 -0.08 4.50 -9.68
N SER A 141 1.05 4.49 -8.97
CA SER A 141 1.09 4.63 -7.51
C SER A 141 0.54 5.97 -7.02
N PHE A 142 0.57 7.03 -7.83
CA PHE A 142 -0.08 8.30 -7.49
C PHE A 142 -1.59 8.15 -7.33
N PHE A 143 -2.21 7.36 -8.21
CA PHE A 143 -3.62 7.01 -8.10
C PHE A 143 -3.85 6.02 -6.96
N GLY A 144 -2.94 5.06 -6.77
CA GLY A 144 -3.01 4.10 -5.65
C GLY A 144 -3.05 4.78 -4.28
N VAL A 145 -2.22 5.82 -4.05
CA VAL A 145 -2.26 6.60 -2.82
C VAL A 145 -3.62 7.26 -2.60
N PHE A 146 -4.19 7.85 -3.64
CA PHE A 146 -5.52 8.46 -3.54
C PHE A 146 -6.60 7.44 -3.13
N VAL A 147 -6.60 6.26 -3.76
CA VAL A 147 -7.53 5.17 -3.45
C VAL A 147 -7.34 4.67 -2.02
N ASN A 148 -6.11 4.50 -1.55
CA ASN A 148 -5.82 4.01 -0.19
C ASN A 148 -6.36 4.95 0.90
N PHE A 149 -6.19 6.27 0.71
CA PHE A 149 -6.75 7.25 1.64
C PHE A 149 -8.28 7.34 1.55
N LEU A 150 -8.88 7.12 0.37
CA LEU A 150 -10.34 7.05 0.23
C LEU A 150 -10.94 5.85 0.96
N ILE A 151 -10.37 4.65 0.80
CA ILE A 151 -10.86 3.44 1.48
C ILE A 151 -10.88 3.66 2.99
N MET A 152 -9.84 4.27 3.56
CA MET A 152 -9.74 4.55 4.99
C MET A 152 -10.84 5.49 5.53
N LEU A 153 -11.40 6.35 4.67
CA LEU A 153 -12.42 7.34 5.05
C LEU A 153 -13.85 6.84 4.88
N LEU A 154 -14.05 5.70 4.20
CA LEU A 154 -15.35 5.04 3.98
C LEU A 154 -15.74 4.19 5.18
#